data_AF-A0A6S7AVZ4-F1
#
_entry.id   AF-A0A6S7AVZ4-F1
#
_cell.length_a   1.000
_cell.length_b   1.000
_cell.length_c   1.000
_cell.angle_alpha   90.00
_cell.angle_beta   90.00
_cell.angle_gamma   90.00
#
_symmetry.space_group_name_H-M   'P 1'
#
loop_
_entity.id
_entity.type
_entity.pdbx_description
1 polymer ?
#
loop_
_entity_poly.entity_id
_entity_poly.type
_entity_poly.pdbx_seq_one_letter_code
_entity_poly.pdbx_strand_id
1 'polypeptide(L)'
;MKVPLRRVPALLFALSCVMAGHAHAQVSTPLVHWQLEVIQNGETVDTFKADTPLEQTQTETREHEATHVVGCAQMPAAHIVLTRSIAVTPSTSDERGVSFMIDATEMLEDAAAQRTGEGCTLPPQPRVVHATHPALMVSASGWTDWPVVAHDPVLTYRLQATVDPSATPKSQGTVPASGPAASAGNAAVAAGTISGAASAAHPAATPTITPTITPATAPSATPATDAPGAGVPDVTVPDDNTSH
;
A
#
# COMPACT_ATOMS: atom_id res chain seq x y z
N MET A 1 9.87 -80.78 46.65
CA MET A 1 10.95 -80.05 47.36
C MET A 1 10.85 -78.55 47.06
N LYS A 2 11.34 -77.69 47.94
CA LYS A 2 11.24 -76.21 47.83
C LYS A 2 12.32 -75.64 46.88
N VAL A 3 11.95 -74.73 45.97
CA VAL A 3 12.83 -73.66 45.43
C VAL A 3 11.93 -72.41 45.20
N PRO A 4 12.33 -71.19 45.60
CA PRO A 4 11.38 -70.06 45.78
C PRO A 4 11.25 -69.08 44.60
N LEU A 5 10.13 -68.34 44.61
CA LEU A 5 9.88 -67.11 43.83
C LEU A 5 11.08 -66.14 43.90
N ARG A 6 11.53 -65.64 42.75
CA ARG A 6 12.38 -64.45 42.68
C ARG A 6 11.52 -63.20 42.50
N ARG A 7 11.71 -62.23 43.41
CA ARG A 7 11.17 -60.88 43.33
C ARG A 7 11.89 -60.09 42.23
N VAL A 8 11.15 -59.29 41.47
CA VAL A 8 11.70 -58.20 40.65
C VAL A 8 10.85 -56.96 40.90
N PRO A 9 11.44 -55.91 41.51
CA PRO A 9 10.86 -54.57 41.39
C PRO A 9 11.89 -53.48 41.04
N ALA A 10 11.38 -52.46 40.36
CA ALA A 10 11.88 -51.07 40.34
C ALA A 10 13.33 -50.83 39.88
N LEU A 11 13.54 -50.81 38.56
CA LEU A 11 14.64 -50.06 37.96
C LEU A 11 14.18 -48.60 37.75
N LEU A 12 14.52 -47.75 38.71
CA LEU A 12 14.16 -46.33 38.78
C LEU A 12 15.00 -45.52 37.78
N PHE A 13 14.49 -45.33 36.56
CA PHE A 13 15.15 -44.48 35.56
C PHE A 13 14.68 -43.03 35.71
N ALA A 14 15.38 -42.27 36.56
CA ALA A 14 15.20 -40.82 36.68
C ALA A 14 15.86 -40.13 35.46
N LEU A 15 15.11 -40.02 34.36
CA LEU A 15 15.57 -39.32 33.16
C LEU A 15 15.39 -37.81 33.33
N SER A 16 16.42 -37.15 33.88
CA SER A 16 16.45 -35.70 34.02
C SER A 16 16.56 -35.00 32.66
N CYS A 17 15.42 -34.59 32.08
CA CYS A 17 15.40 -33.67 30.95
C CYS A 17 15.97 -32.31 31.36
N VAL A 18 17.24 -32.06 31.03
CA VAL A 18 17.85 -30.73 31.11
C VAL A 18 17.26 -29.87 30.00
N MET A 19 16.21 -29.12 30.34
CA MET A 19 15.64 -28.12 29.45
C MET A 19 16.61 -26.94 29.31
N ALA A 20 17.46 -26.99 28.28
CA ALA A 20 18.26 -25.86 27.85
C ALA A 20 17.35 -24.79 27.23
N GLY A 21 16.82 -23.91 28.09
CA GLY A 21 15.97 -22.79 27.68
C GLY A 21 16.74 -21.85 26.74
N HIS A 22 16.40 -21.90 25.46
CA HIS A 22 16.89 -20.93 24.49
C HIS A 22 16.19 -19.60 24.78
N ALA A 23 16.90 -18.69 25.44
CA ALA A 23 16.46 -17.32 25.61
C ALA A 23 16.50 -16.63 24.25
N HIS A 24 15.38 -16.69 23.51
CA HIS A 24 15.19 -15.90 22.32
C HIS A 24 15.26 -14.42 22.70
N ALA A 25 16.37 -13.76 22.35
CA ALA A 25 16.44 -12.32 22.42
C ALA A 25 15.34 -11.76 21.51
N GLN A 26 14.34 -11.12 22.12
CA GLN A 26 13.28 -10.43 21.38
C GLN A 26 13.93 -9.24 20.67
N VAL A 27 14.20 -9.39 19.38
CA VAL A 27 14.50 -8.25 18.51
C VAL A 27 13.18 -7.51 18.33
N SER A 28 13.03 -6.39 19.02
CA SER A 28 11.94 -5.46 18.75
C SER A 28 12.21 -4.77 17.42
N THR A 29 11.17 -4.64 16.59
CA THR A 29 11.25 -3.88 15.33
C THR A 29 11.05 -2.40 15.62
N PRO A 30 11.87 -1.49 15.07
CA PRO A 30 11.65 -0.05 15.15
C PRO A 30 10.23 0.34 14.76
N LEU A 31 9.58 1.13 15.61
CA LEU A 31 8.24 1.66 15.39
C LEU A 31 8.37 3.02 14.71
N VAL A 32 7.62 3.24 13.63
CA VAL A 32 7.62 4.50 12.90
C VAL A 32 6.28 5.21 13.13
N HIS A 33 6.34 6.34 13.83
CA HIS A 33 5.24 7.28 13.92
C HIS A 33 5.19 8.08 12.62
N TRP A 34 4.06 8.10 11.92
CA TRP A 34 3.92 8.86 10.69
C TRP A 34 2.60 9.62 10.61
N GLN A 35 2.61 10.70 9.82
CA GLN A 35 1.42 11.47 9.47
C GLN A 35 1.44 11.75 7.97
N LEU A 36 0.38 11.36 7.28
CA LEU A 36 0.11 11.66 5.88
C LEU A 36 -1.03 12.67 5.79
N GLU A 37 -0.78 13.80 5.15
CA GLU A 37 -1.80 14.78 4.76
C GLU A 37 -2.10 14.63 3.28
N VAL A 38 -3.37 14.62 2.92
CA VAL A 38 -3.80 14.67 1.51
C VAL A 38 -4.17 16.10 1.19
N ILE A 39 -3.44 16.69 0.24
CA ILE A 39 -3.62 18.06 -0.20
C ILE A 39 -4.26 18.03 -1.60
N GLN A 40 -5.47 18.55 -1.70
CA GLN A 40 -6.21 18.67 -2.96
C GLN A 40 -6.32 20.15 -3.32
N ASN A 41 -5.85 20.53 -4.52
CA ASN A 41 -5.82 21.92 -5.01
C ASN A 41 -5.18 22.95 -4.05
N GLY A 42 -4.28 22.49 -3.17
CA GLY A 42 -3.60 23.33 -2.16
C GLY A 42 -4.23 23.33 -0.76
N GLU A 43 -5.39 22.69 -0.57
CA GLU A 43 -6.06 22.55 0.72
C GLU A 43 -5.90 21.14 1.29
N THR A 44 -5.60 21.01 2.59
CA THR A 44 -5.55 19.69 3.27
C THR A 44 -6.97 19.16 3.46
N VAL A 45 -7.36 18.17 2.65
CA VAL A 45 -8.69 17.55 2.68
C VAL A 45 -8.77 16.32 3.59
N ASP A 46 -7.63 15.69 3.89
CA ASP A 46 -7.54 14.59 4.86
C ASP A 46 -6.24 14.60 5.67
N THR A 47 -6.27 13.91 6.79
CA THR A 47 -5.08 13.51 7.54
C THR A 47 -5.22 12.09 8.07
N PHE A 48 -4.17 11.30 7.90
CA PHE A 48 -4.01 9.94 8.41
C PHE A 48 -2.76 9.88 9.29
N LYS A 49 -2.79 9.11 10.38
CA LYS A 49 -1.66 8.94 11.30
C LYS A 49 -1.68 7.54 11.86
N ALA A 50 -0.51 6.89 11.94
CA ALA A 50 -0.39 5.63 12.66
C ALA A 50 1.05 5.43 13.17
N ASP A 51 1.17 4.43 14.04
CA ASP A 51 2.44 3.91 14.53
C ASP A 51 2.63 2.53 13.88
N THR A 52 3.54 2.44 12.91
CA THR A 52 3.70 1.23 12.09
C THR A 52 5.13 0.69 12.22
N PRO A 53 5.33 -0.59 12.61
CA PRO A 53 6.66 -1.19 12.64
C PRO A 53 7.28 -1.23 11.23
N LEU A 54 8.61 -1.18 11.13
CA LEU A 54 9.30 -1.39 9.86
C LEU A 54 8.87 -2.72 9.19
N GLU A 55 8.80 -2.69 7.85
CA GLU A 55 8.36 -3.78 6.98
C GLU A 55 6.93 -4.30 7.27
N GLN A 56 6.08 -3.49 7.93
CA GLN A 56 4.64 -3.75 8.09
C GLN A 56 3.80 -2.69 7.36
N THR A 57 2.62 -3.07 6.89
CA THR A 57 1.73 -2.18 6.13
C THR A 57 0.52 -1.79 6.98
N GLN A 58 0.24 -0.49 7.07
CA GLN A 58 -1.02 0.04 7.57
C GLN A 58 -1.89 0.47 6.39
N THR A 59 -3.16 0.05 6.35
CA THR A 59 -4.11 0.46 5.32
C THR A 59 -5.24 1.28 5.92
N GLU A 60 -5.41 2.49 5.41
CA GLU A 60 -6.49 3.42 5.79
C GLU A 60 -7.46 3.58 4.62
N THR A 61 -8.77 3.62 4.89
CA THR A 61 -9.80 3.88 3.88
C THR A 61 -10.79 4.92 4.40
N ARG A 62 -11.20 5.84 3.52
CA ARG A 62 -12.14 6.92 3.83
C ARG A 62 -13.11 7.14 2.68
N GLU A 63 -14.33 7.53 3.02
CA GLU A 63 -15.36 7.96 2.08
C GLU A 63 -15.61 9.47 2.22
N HIS A 64 -15.93 10.13 1.09
CA HIS A 64 -16.28 11.54 1.02
C HIS A 64 -17.54 11.69 0.18
N GLU A 65 -18.55 12.44 0.66
CA GLU A 65 -19.73 12.73 -0.14
C GLU A 65 -19.57 14.08 -0.85
N ALA A 66 -19.72 14.09 -2.17
CA ALA A 66 -19.88 15.30 -2.97
C ALA A 66 -21.35 15.48 -3.37
N THR A 67 -21.84 16.72 -3.32
CA THR A 67 -23.21 17.10 -3.72
C THR A 67 -23.14 18.14 -4.82
N HIS A 68 -23.78 17.86 -5.95
CA HIS A 68 -23.76 18.73 -7.13
C HIS A 68 -25.14 19.30 -7.46
N VAL A 69 -25.12 20.58 -7.84
CA VAL A 69 -26.26 21.29 -8.42
C VAL A 69 -26.32 20.96 -9.91
N VAL A 70 -27.40 20.31 -10.34
CA VAL A 70 -27.51 19.71 -11.69
C VAL A 70 -28.86 20.02 -12.34
N GLY A 71 -28.96 19.69 -13.63
CA GLY A 71 -30.14 19.91 -14.45
C GLY A 71 -30.35 21.38 -14.86
N CYS A 72 -31.33 21.59 -15.73
CA CYS A 72 -31.63 22.91 -16.31
C CYS A 72 -32.14 23.92 -15.26
N ALA A 73 -32.75 23.42 -14.19
CA ALA A 73 -33.31 24.22 -13.09
C ALA A 73 -32.30 24.52 -11.95
N GLN A 74 -31.05 24.05 -12.07
CA GLN A 74 -29.99 24.24 -11.07
C GLN A 74 -30.44 23.91 -9.63
N MET A 75 -30.95 22.69 -9.43
CA MET A 75 -31.29 22.19 -8.09
C MET A 75 -30.25 21.16 -7.62
N PRO A 76 -29.93 21.11 -6.31
CA PRO A 76 -29.14 20.01 -5.74
C PRO A 76 -29.90 18.70 -5.97
N ALA A 77 -29.29 17.76 -6.71
CA ALA A 77 -29.94 16.48 -7.03
C ALA A 77 -28.98 15.33 -7.34
N ALA A 78 -27.68 15.58 -7.45
CA ALA A 78 -26.68 14.52 -7.62
C ALA A 78 -25.83 14.41 -6.34
N HIS A 79 -25.86 13.24 -5.72
CA HIS A 79 -25.03 12.85 -4.59
C HIS A 79 -24.09 11.75 -5.07
N ILE A 80 -22.83 11.80 -4.65
CA ILE A 80 -21.84 10.82 -5.06
C ILE A 80 -20.82 10.59 -3.94
N VAL A 81 -20.62 9.31 -3.61
CA VAL A 81 -19.66 8.89 -2.60
C VAL A 81 -18.36 8.57 -3.32
N LEU A 82 -17.32 9.33 -3.00
CA LEU A 82 -15.94 9.11 -3.40
C LEU A 82 -15.25 8.26 -2.33
N THR A 83 -14.24 7.49 -2.73
CA THR A 83 -13.50 6.61 -1.83
C THR A 83 -12.00 6.78 -2.04
N ARG A 84 -11.28 6.84 -0.93
CA ARG A 84 -9.83 6.92 -0.82
C ARG A 84 -9.33 5.73 -0.04
N SER A 85 -8.36 5.00 -0.55
CA SER A 85 -7.70 3.90 0.16
C SER A 85 -6.19 4.01 -0.01
N ILE A 86 -5.45 4.03 1.11
CA ILE A 86 -4.00 4.25 1.14
C ILE A 86 -3.37 3.16 2.01
N ALA A 87 -2.42 2.41 1.46
CA ALA A 87 -1.55 1.50 2.16
C ALA A 87 -0.16 2.14 2.33
N VAL A 88 0.33 2.21 3.56
CA VAL A 88 1.60 2.84 3.94
C VAL A 88 2.49 1.79 4.61
N THR A 89 3.68 1.58 4.05
CA THR A 89 4.67 0.61 4.53
C THR A 89 6.01 1.32 4.77
N PRO A 90 6.39 1.69 6.01
CA PRO A 90 7.76 2.08 6.31
C PRO A 90 8.67 0.87 6.11
N SER A 91 9.61 0.94 5.16
CA SER A 91 10.50 -0.17 4.79
C SER A 91 11.79 -0.13 5.62
N THR A 92 12.64 0.86 5.34
CA THR A 92 13.96 1.01 5.95
C THR A 92 14.11 2.37 6.61
N SER A 93 14.94 2.44 7.65
CA SER A 93 15.33 3.69 8.32
C SER A 93 16.85 3.82 8.38
N ASP A 94 17.38 4.97 8.00
CA ASP A 94 18.80 5.32 8.15
C ASP A 94 18.98 6.78 8.60
N GLU A 95 20.21 7.27 8.59
CA GLU A 95 20.57 8.64 9.03
C GLU A 95 19.84 9.75 8.24
N ARG A 96 19.30 9.46 7.05
CA ARG A 96 18.54 10.39 6.22
C ARG A 96 17.07 10.48 6.60
N GLY A 97 16.52 9.44 7.24
CA GLY A 97 15.09 9.32 7.55
C GLY A 97 14.55 7.92 7.28
N VAL A 98 13.28 7.84 6.86
CA VAL A 98 12.57 6.57 6.62
C VAL A 98 12.12 6.48 5.16
N SER A 99 12.39 5.35 4.51
CA SER A 99 11.89 5.03 3.19
C SER A 99 10.51 4.37 3.29
N PHE A 100 9.50 4.92 2.62
CA PHE A 100 8.14 4.35 2.56
C PHE A 100 7.82 3.75 1.20
N MET A 101 7.24 2.55 1.18
CA MET A 101 6.42 2.10 0.06
C MET A 101 4.97 2.55 0.33
N ILE A 102 4.33 3.17 -0.65
CA ILE A 102 2.96 3.68 -0.53
C ILE A 102 2.18 3.26 -1.77
N ASP A 103 1.02 2.64 -1.57
CA ASP A 103 0.05 2.33 -2.62
C ASP A 103 -1.26 3.08 -2.32
N ALA A 104 -1.82 3.72 -3.33
CA ALA A 104 -3.03 4.53 -3.21
C ALA A 104 -4.03 4.19 -4.31
N THR A 105 -5.30 4.10 -3.93
CA THR A 105 -6.44 4.04 -4.85
C THR A 105 -7.40 5.16 -4.49
N GLU A 106 -7.58 6.07 -5.43
CA GLU A 106 -8.33 7.31 -5.28
C GLU A 106 -9.49 7.32 -6.28
N MET A 107 -10.72 7.52 -5.80
CA MET A 107 -11.83 7.91 -6.67
C MET A 107 -12.00 9.42 -6.59
N LEU A 108 -11.71 10.11 -7.70
CA LEU A 108 -11.69 11.56 -7.80
C LEU A 108 -12.69 12.02 -8.86
N GLU A 109 -13.33 13.17 -8.64
CA GLU A 109 -14.12 13.81 -9.68
C GLU A 109 -13.25 14.65 -10.61
N ASP A 110 -13.61 14.69 -11.89
CA ASP A 110 -13.07 15.69 -12.81
C ASP A 110 -13.58 17.09 -12.43
N ALA A 111 -12.74 18.12 -12.53
CA ALA A 111 -13.13 19.49 -12.19
C ALA A 111 -14.22 20.10 -13.11
N ALA A 112 -14.45 19.51 -14.29
CA ALA A 112 -15.36 20.01 -15.30
C ALA A 112 -16.72 19.30 -15.28
N ALA A 113 -17.75 19.99 -14.74
CA ALA A 113 -19.14 19.57 -14.88
C ALA A 113 -19.54 19.48 -16.36
N GLN A 114 -20.11 18.33 -16.75
CA GLN A 114 -20.52 18.06 -18.12
C GLN A 114 -21.86 18.76 -18.46
N ARG A 115 -22.28 18.77 -19.73
CA ARG A 115 -23.58 19.32 -20.15
C ARG A 115 -24.29 18.43 -21.16
N THR A 116 -25.63 18.47 -21.15
CA THR A 116 -26.46 17.87 -22.21
C THR A 116 -26.43 18.71 -23.49
N GLY A 117 -27.00 18.20 -24.59
CA GLY A 117 -27.11 18.94 -25.86
C GLY A 117 -27.97 20.21 -25.75
N GLU A 118 -28.90 20.23 -24.79
CA GLU A 118 -29.74 21.38 -24.43
C GLU A 118 -29.03 22.36 -23.48
N GLY A 119 -27.77 22.07 -23.10
CA GLY A 119 -26.94 22.92 -22.25
C GLY A 119 -27.12 22.74 -20.75
N CYS A 120 -27.90 21.75 -20.30
CA CYS A 120 -28.17 21.53 -18.88
C CYS A 120 -27.00 20.84 -18.17
N THR A 121 -26.65 21.31 -16.97
CA THR A 121 -25.50 20.78 -16.20
C THR A 121 -25.72 19.32 -15.77
N LEU A 122 -24.71 18.49 -16.01
CA LEU A 122 -24.59 17.12 -15.50
C LEU A 122 -23.57 17.09 -14.37
N PRO A 123 -23.67 16.14 -13.42
CA PRO A 123 -22.65 16.00 -12.39
C PRO A 123 -21.29 15.64 -13.03
N PRO A 124 -20.17 16.10 -12.44
CA PRO A 124 -18.85 15.54 -12.71
C PRO A 124 -18.87 14.01 -12.70
N GLN A 125 -18.01 13.40 -13.51
CA GLN A 125 -17.84 11.95 -13.51
C GLN A 125 -16.65 11.60 -12.62
N PRO A 126 -16.74 10.59 -11.75
CA PRO A 126 -15.58 10.06 -11.06
C PRO A 126 -14.68 9.28 -12.01
N ARG A 127 -13.38 9.35 -11.74
CA ARG A 127 -12.36 8.45 -12.27
C ARG A 127 -11.63 7.77 -11.11
N VAL A 128 -11.16 6.56 -11.33
CA VAL A 128 -10.26 5.87 -10.39
C VAL A 128 -8.82 6.11 -10.81
N VAL A 129 -7.99 6.56 -9.87
CA VAL A 129 -6.54 6.69 -10.01
C VAL A 129 -5.88 5.67 -9.08
N HIS A 130 -4.94 4.91 -9.63
CA HIS A 130 -4.02 4.08 -8.85
C HIS A 130 -2.62 4.71 -8.91
N ALA A 131 -1.98 4.85 -7.77
CA ALA A 131 -0.64 5.44 -7.67
C ALA A 131 0.21 4.68 -6.65
N THR A 132 1.46 4.41 -7.02
CA THR A 132 2.44 3.71 -6.17
C THR A 132 3.72 4.52 -6.09
N HIS A 133 4.27 4.68 -4.88
CA HIS A 133 5.63 5.15 -4.68
C HIS A 133 6.45 4.04 -3.99
N PRO A 134 7.46 3.46 -4.63
CA PRO A 134 8.14 2.27 -4.10
C PRO A 134 9.13 2.55 -2.96
N ALA A 135 9.69 3.76 -2.88
CA ALA A 135 10.68 4.14 -1.87
C ALA A 135 10.72 5.67 -1.65
N LEU A 136 9.66 6.23 -1.05
CA LEU A 136 9.59 7.65 -0.72
C LEU A 136 10.46 7.92 0.52
N MET A 137 11.60 8.59 0.32
CA MET A 137 12.50 8.95 1.42
C MET A 137 11.95 10.16 2.17
N VAL A 138 11.40 9.92 3.36
CA VAL A 138 10.85 10.94 4.25
C VAL A 138 11.91 11.37 5.25
N SER A 139 12.28 12.65 5.23
CA SER A 139 13.31 13.18 6.13
C SER A 139 12.86 13.17 7.60
N ALA A 140 13.78 12.90 8.53
CA ALA A 140 13.50 12.95 9.97
C ALA A 140 13.21 14.36 10.53
N SER A 141 13.37 15.42 9.71
CA SER A 141 13.30 16.82 10.12
C SER A 141 12.14 17.61 9.50
N GLY A 142 11.28 16.98 8.70
CA GLY A 142 10.13 17.67 8.10
C GLY A 142 9.37 16.87 7.05
N TRP A 143 8.39 17.56 6.48
CA TRP A 143 7.49 17.05 5.46
C TRP A 143 8.20 16.73 4.14
N THR A 144 7.70 15.69 3.47
CA THR A 144 8.10 15.29 2.11
C THR A 144 6.85 15.19 1.24
N ASP A 145 6.85 15.88 0.11
CA ASP A 145 5.72 15.92 -0.82
C ASP A 145 5.88 14.87 -1.93
N TRP A 146 4.79 14.16 -2.23
CA TRP A 146 4.65 13.26 -3.37
C TRP A 146 3.43 13.68 -4.21
N PRO A 147 3.62 14.20 -5.44
CA PRO A 147 2.50 14.49 -6.35
C PRO A 147 1.88 13.17 -6.86
N VAL A 148 0.60 12.98 -6.59
CA VAL A 148 -0.20 11.80 -6.96
C VAL A 148 -0.98 12.06 -8.25
N VAL A 149 -1.58 13.25 -8.38
CA VAL A 149 -2.33 13.68 -9.57
C VAL A 149 -1.94 15.11 -9.93
N ALA A 150 -1.62 15.34 -11.21
CA ALA A 150 -1.08 16.61 -11.68
C ALA A 150 -2.12 17.69 -12.02
N HIS A 151 -3.39 17.32 -12.22
CA HIS A 151 -4.48 18.24 -12.57
C HIS A 151 -5.88 17.62 -12.36
N ASP A 152 -6.88 18.50 -12.20
CA ASP A 152 -8.32 18.22 -12.24
C ASP A 152 -8.83 17.08 -11.33
N PRO A 153 -8.54 17.05 -10.02
CA PRO A 153 -7.82 18.04 -9.23
C PRO A 153 -6.33 17.73 -9.10
N VAL A 154 -5.54 18.74 -8.72
CA VAL A 154 -4.16 18.50 -8.26
C VAL A 154 -4.24 17.77 -6.92
N LEU A 155 -3.55 16.64 -6.79
CA LEU A 155 -3.50 15.84 -5.56
C LEU A 155 -2.05 15.58 -5.17
N THR A 156 -1.66 16.00 -3.97
CA THR A 156 -0.32 15.80 -3.40
C THR A 156 -0.46 15.15 -2.03
N TYR A 157 0.31 14.10 -1.78
CA TYR A 157 0.45 13.52 -0.44
C TYR A 157 1.67 14.12 0.21
N ARG A 158 1.50 14.61 1.44
CA ARG A 158 2.57 15.18 2.24
C ARG A 158 2.77 14.30 3.46
N LEU A 159 3.96 13.70 3.59
CA LEU A 159 4.28 12.70 4.60
C LEU A 159 5.43 13.19 5.50
N GLN A 160 5.27 13.05 6.81
CA GLN A 160 6.35 13.21 7.79
C GLN A 160 6.40 11.97 8.69
N ALA A 161 7.57 11.64 9.21
CA ALA A 161 7.75 10.48 10.07
C ALA A 161 8.88 10.66 11.09
N THR A 162 8.75 9.98 12.22
CA THR A 162 9.80 9.84 13.25
C THR A 162 9.89 8.38 13.69
N VAL A 163 11.12 7.88 13.85
CA VAL A 163 11.36 6.52 14.35
C VAL A 163 11.47 6.57 15.88
N ASP A 164 10.78 5.70 16.59
CA ASP A 164 11.05 5.44 18.00
C ASP A 164 12.26 4.50 18.13
N PRO A 165 13.41 4.96 18.67
CA PRO A 165 14.60 4.15 18.83
C PRO A 165 14.49 3.13 19.98
N SER A 166 13.41 3.12 20.76
CA SER A 166 13.21 2.20 21.90
C SER A 166 13.21 0.70 21.52
N ALA A 167 13.09 0.41 20.23
CA ALA A 167 13.24 -0.93 19.66
C ALA A 167 14.60 -1.23 19.00
N THR A 168 15.55 -0.29 18.96
CA THR A 168 16.92 -0.65 18.53
C THR A 168 17.59 -1.52 19.60
N PRO A 169 18.15 -2.70 19.24
CA PRO A 169 19.00 -3.44 20.15
C PRO A 169 20.22 -2.58 20.48
N LYS A 170 20.31 -2.10 21.73
CA LYS A 170 21.55 -1.52 22.24
C LYS A 170 22.65 -2.56 22.02
N SER A 171 23.61 -2.23 21.15
CA SER A 171 24.78 -3.08 20.91
C SER A 171 25.40 -3.39 22.27
N GLN A 172 25.40 -4.68 22.64
CA GLN A 172 25.90 -5.09 23.95
C GLN A 172 27.36 -4.65 24.05
N GLY A 173 27.64 -3.77 25.01
CA GLY A 173 28.99 -3.29 25.24
C GLY A 173 29.93 -4.47 25.42
N THR A 174 31.06 -4.43 24.71
CA THR A 174 32.09 -5.46 24.76
C THR A 174 32.46 -5.76 26.21
N VAL A 175 32.07 -6.93 26.71
CA VAL A 175 32.48 -7.38 28.03
C VAL A 175 33.99 -7.61 27.98
N PRO A 176 34.82 -6.88 28.76
CA PRO A 176 36.25 -7.14 28.79
C PRO A 176 36.50 -8.53 29.37
N ALA A 177 37.23 -9.37 28.64
CA ALA A 177 37.58 -10.70 29.09
C ALA A 177 38.59 -10.64 30.24
N SER A 178 38.11 -10.82 31.47
CA SER A 178 38.97 -10.97 32.65
C SER A 178 39.72 -12.30 32.62
N GLY A 179 40.98 -12.28 32.16
CA GLY A 179 41.98 -13.28 32.56
C GLY A 179 42.35 -13.12 34.06
N PRO A 180 43.09 -14.08 34.67
CA PRO A 180 44.40 -14.49 34.14
C PRO A 180 44.79 -15.97 34.28
N ALA A 181 45.87 -16.35 33.57
CA ALA A 181 46.75 -17.53 33.76
C ALA A 181 46.11 -18.95 33.63
N ALA A 182 46.66 -19.94 32.93
CA ALA A 182 47.85 -20.08 32.08
C ALA A 182 47.62 -21.32 31.13
N SER A 183 48.53 -21.84 30.30
CA SER A 183 49.99 -21.63 30.16
C SER A 183 50.49 -21.79 28.70
N ALA A 184 51.52 -22.60 28.45
CA ALA A 184 52.27 -22.74 27.20
C ALA A 184 51.88 -24.01 26.40
N GLY A 185 51.93 -23.92 25.06
CA GLY A 185 51.75 -25.08 24.17
C GLY A 185 51.96 -24.73 22.69
N ASN A 186 53.06 -25.20 22.11
CA ASN A 186 53.63 -24.82 20.81
C ASN A 186 52.72 -24.71 19.58
N ALA A 187 53.18 -23.82 18.69
CA ALA A 187 52.85 -23.63 17.28
C ALA A 187 52.39 -24.87 16.46
N ALA A 188 51.37 -24.63 15.62
CA ALA A 188 51.23 -25.29 14.33
C ALA A 188 50.75 -24.26 13.28
N VAL A 189 51.58 -23.97 12.29
CA VAL A 189 51.20 -23.13 11.14
C VAL A 189 50.53 -24.04 10.11
N ALA A 190 49.24 -23.82 9.84
CA ALA A 190 48.48 -24.55 8.82
C ALA A 190 47.84 -23.58 7.83
N ALA A 191 48.53 -23.31 6.72
CA ALA A 191 47.92 -22.68 5.56
C ALA A 191 46.98 -23.69 4.89
N GLY A 192 45.70 -23.33 4.78
CA GLY A 192 44.65 -24.20 4.25
C GLY A 192 43.81 -23.51 3.18
N THR A 193 44.37 -23.35 1.98
CA THR A 193 43.61 -22.96 0.79
C THR A 193 43.10 -24.21 0.10
N ILE A 194 41.77 -24.41 -0.01
CA ILE A 194 41.09 -24.77 -1.28
C ILE A 194 39.56 -24.76 -1.16
N SER A 195 38.94 -24.07 -2.12
CA SER A 195 37.74 -24.45 -2.88
C SER A 195 36.55 -25.14 -2.21
N GLY A 196 35.45 -24.39 -2.08
CA GLY A 196 34.09 -24.93 -2.10
C GLY A 196 33.24 -24.15 -3.11
N ALA A 197 33.10 -24.67 -4.33
CA ALA A 197 32.25 -24.08 -5.36
C ALA A 197 30.96 -24.90 -5.53
N ALA A 198 29.81 -24.23 -5.62
CA ALA A 198 28.63 -24.74 -6.33
C ALA A 198 27.63 -23.60 -6.59
N SER A 199 27.30 -23.37 -7.86
CA SER A 199 26.15 -22.56 -8.25
C SER A 199 24.84 -23.26 -7.85
N ALA A 200 23.88 -22.51 -7.33
CA ALA A 200 22.47 -22.89 -7.36
C ALA A 200 21.73 -21.86 -8.23
N ALA A 201 21.41 -22.26 -9.46
CA ALA A 201 20.70 -21.42 -10.42
C ALA A 201 19.25 -21.90 -10.57
N HIS A 202 18.31 -20.96 -10.45
CA HIS A 202 16.92 -21.02 -10.94
C HIS A 202 15.96 -22.07 -10.30
N PRO A 203 14.63 -21.90 -10.50
CA PRO A 203 13.94 -20.85 -11.25
C PRO A 203 13.04 -19.93 -10.42
N ALA A 204 12.92 -18.67 -10.88
CA ALA A 204 11.76 -17.85 -10.58
C ALA A 204 10.53 -18.48 -11.26
N ALA A 205 9.49 -18.78 -10.49
CA ALA A 205 8.18 -19.17 -11.01
C ALA A 205 7.30 -17.92 -11.12
N THR A 206 7.30 -17.29 -12.29
CA THR A 206 6.39 -16.18 -12.59
C THR A 206 4.98 -16.74 -12.82
N PRO A 207 3.95 -16.38 -12.02
CA PRO A 207 2.58 -16.75 -12.33
C PRO A 207 2.07 -15.88 -13.48
N THR A 208 2.08 -16.43 -14.71
CA THR A 208 1.35 -15.84 -15.83
C THR A 208 -0.15 -15.96 -15.56
N ILE A 209 -0.75 -14.90 -15.04
CA ILE A 209 -2.21 -14.78 -14.96
C ILE A 209 -2.71 -14.39 -16.35
N THR A 210 -3.16 -15.39 -17.11
CA THR A 210 -3.93 -15.16 -18.33
C THR A 210 -5.30 -14.60 -17.94
N PRO A 211 -5.68 -13.37 -18.34
CA PRO A 211 -7.04 -12.89 -18.12
C PRO A 211 -8.00 -13.65 -19.04
N THR A 212 -8.81 -14.54 -18.46
CA THR A 212 -9.96 -15.10 -19.16
C THR A 212 -10.99 -13.99 -19.35
N ILE A 213 -10.93 -13.31 -20.50
CA ILE A 213 -11.98 -12.39 -20.92
C ILE A 213 -13.19 -13.24 -21.33
N THR A 214 -14.09 -13.46 -20.37
CA THR A 214 -15.45 -13.91 -20.68
C THR A 214 -16.12 -12.79 -21.47
N PRO A 215 -16.54 -13.00 -22.73
CA PRO A 215 -17.26 -11.97 -23.47
C PRO A 215 -18.58 -11.69 -22.75
N ALA A 216 -18.81 -10.44 -22.38
CA ALA A 216 -20.10 -10.02 -21.85
C ALA A 216 -21.16 -10.25 -22.94
N THR A 217 -22.18 -11.06 -22.62
CA THR A 217 -23.35 -11.25 -23.47
C THR A 217 -23.99 -9.88 -23.72
N ALA A 218 -23.89 -9.39 -24.96
CA ALA A 218 -24.55 -8.14 -25.34
C ALA A 218 -26.06 -8.27 -25.09
N PRO A 219 -26.72 -7.29 -24.45
CA PRO A 219 -28.16 -7.28 -24.36
C PRO A 219 -28.73 -7.19 -25.78
N SER A 220 -29.57 -8.16 -26.16
CA SER A 220 -30.20 -8.20 -27.47
C SER A 220 -30.93 -6.89 -27.75
N ALA A 221 -30.47 -6.14 -28.75
CA ALA A 221 -31.16 -4.95 -29.22
C ALA A 221 -32.55 -5.35 -29.73
N THR A 222 -33.59 -4.90 -29.04
CA THR A 222 -34.97 -5.05 -29.52
C THR A 222 -35.11 -4.20 -30.81
N PRO A 223 -35.52 -4.76 -31.95
CA PRO A 223 -35.76 -3.97 -33.14
C PRO A 223 -36.91 -2.99 -32.86
N ALA A 224 -36.62 -1.70 -32.92
CA ALA A 224 -37.65 -0.67 -32.84
C ALA A 224 -38.56 -0.77 -34.07
N THR A 225 -39.86 -0.91 -33.84
CA THR A 225 -40.87 -0.99 -34.89
C THR A 225 -40.88 0.28 -35.72
N ASP A 226 -40.67 0.11 -37.03
CA ASP A 226 -40.77 1.17 -38.03
C ASP A 226 -42.19 1.76 -38.06
N ALA A 227 -42.31 3.08 -37.95
CA ALA A 227 -43.58 3.79 -37.92
C ALA A 227 -43.57 4.91 -38.97
N PRO A 228 -44.37 4.82 -40.05
CA PRO A 228 -44.24 5.72 -41.17
C PRO A 228 -45.00 7.04 -40.99
N GLY A 229 -44.26 8.15 -41.16
CA GLY A 229 -44.76 9.39 -41.74
C GLY A 229 -45.19 10.50 -40.77
N ALA A 230 -44.61 11.70 -40.98
CA ALA A 230 -45.39 12.89 -41.31
C ALA A 230 -44.49 14.02 -41.86
N GLY A 231 -44.91 14.56 -43.01
CA GLY A 231 -44.67 15.92 -43.55
C GLY A 231 -43.46 16.75 -43.10
N VAL A 232 -42.55 16.99 -44.05
CA VAL A 232 -41.74 18.21 -44.10
C VAL A 232 -42.64 19.39 -44.53
N PRO A 233 -42.73 20.49 -43.77
CA PRO A 233 -43.06 21.80 -44.33
C PRO A 233 -41.78 22.49 -44.81
N ASP A 234 -41.71 22.75 -46.11
CA ASP A 234 -40.71 23.65 -46.70
C ASP A 234 -40.87 25.05 -46.10
N VAL A 235 -39.81 25.59 -45.51
CA VAL A 235 -39.78 26.97 -45.02
C VAL A 235 -38.93 27.79 -45.99
N THR A 236 -39.59 28.34 -46.99
CA THR A 236 -39.00 29.29 -47.92
C THR A 236 -38.55 30.55 -47.15
N VAL A 237 -37.25 30.81 -47.10
CA VAL A 237 -36.68 32.05 -46.57
C VAL A 237 -36.66 33.10 -47.69
N PRO A 238 -37.31 34.27 -47.53
CA PRO A 238 -37.14 35.38 -48.47
C PRO A 238 -35.84 36.14 -48.19
N ASP A 239 -35.00 36.30 -49.21
CA ASP A 239 -33.90 37.26 -49.20
C ASP A 239 -34.43 38.70 -49.11
N ASP A 240 -34.19 39.40 -47.99
CA ASP A 240 -34.32 40.85 -47.94
C ASP A 240 -33.00 41.50 -48.40
N ASN A 241 -32.97 41.91 -49.66
CA ASN A 241 -31.94 42.77 -50.22
C ASN A 241 -32.54 44.16 -50.47
N THR A 242 -32.39 45.06 -49.50
CA THR A 242 -32.60 46.49 -49.73
C THR A 242 -31.42 47.32 -49.24
N SER A 243 -30.58 47.75 -50.17
CA SER A 243 -29.59 48.81 -49.93
C SER A 243 -30.23 50.18 -50.15
N HIS A 244 -30.04 51.13 -49.22
CA HIS A 244 -30.20 52.56 -49.43
C HIS A 244 -29.33 53.35 -48.45
#